data_AF-A0A093X5L7-F1
#
_entry.id   AF-A0A093X5L7-F1
#
_cell.length_a   1.000
_cell.length_b   1.000
_cell.length_c   1.000
_cell.angle_alpha   90.00
_cell.angle_beta   90.00
_cell.angle_gamma   90.00
#
_symmetry.space_group_name_H-M   'P 1'
#
loop_
_entity.id
_entity.type
_entity.pdbx_description
1 polymer ?
#
loop_
_entity_poly.entity_id
_entity_poly.type
_entity_poly.pdbx_seq_one_letter_code
_entity_poly.pdbx_strand_id
1 'polypeptide(L)'
;LNLAMNRRQFAVENGNGDPILQESWRRTWWQIYLVDADFAAIKRASTFPTMNVEVTTELPCEETEYASGAIPCPKTLDDFNSREFAPDNHVYSSFAYLIGAIHGISSAISRVLTGSSYSSSPGVLEAVDTMIDGWMLMVPESKANIFSKSGEIDEHMFHAYMAIHAATVGLHRPFSELLSDPLESISSCAAAPSWPLKSSPGFENVHTARCLLSIEAQVRLLALPAQPFSHTPFTVCMLTTGTISLLSACKFLLQDQKLAVARDQVRMSIGCLKSFAGVWPLAGKSHREVQTIAREMLGLQCQAGSNVRLAEESPADNDGQLRSDPVIGSQDSLTDRVLPYPSLDTLQTYWDLSDLQTDISAWFTTY
;
A
#
# COMPACT_ATOMS: atom_id res chain seq x y z
N LEU A 1 -22.83 3.81 -17.18
CA LEU A 1 -22.51 4.57 -18.42
C LEU A 1 -23.74 5.06 -19.19
N ASN A 2 -24.84 4.30 -19.28
CA ASN A 2 -26.06 4.73 -20.01
C ASN A 2 -26.64 6.10 -19.58
N LEU A 3 -26.47 6.46 -18.31
CA LEU A 3 -26.89 7.77 -17.78
C LEU A 3 -25.98 8.93 -18.21
N ALA A 4 -24.80 8.66 -18.78
CA ALA A 4 -23.82 9.67 -19.17
C ALA A 4 -23.31 10.58 -18.03
N MET A 5 -23.30 10.09 -16.78
CA MET A 5 -22.78 10.80 -15.60
C MET A 5 -21.29 11.21 -15.70
N ASN A 6 -20.55 10.60 -16.62
CA ASN A 6 -19.17 10.95 -16.96
C ASN A 6 -19.03 12.25 -17.77
N ARG A 7 -20.15 12.86 -18.16
CA ARG A 7 -20.19 14.10 -18.92
C ARG A 7 -20.57 15.28 -18.04
N ARG A 8 -19.89 16.41 -18.22
CA ARG A 8 -20.18 17.67 -17.49
C ARG A 8 -21.66 18.07 -17.51
N GLN A 9 -22.30 17.90 -18.67
CA GLN A 9 -23.69 18.29 -18.89
C GLN A 9 -24.66 17.55 -17.96
N PHE A 10 -24.35 16.32 -17.54
CA PHE A 10 -25.24 15.52 -16.70
C PHE A 10 -25.57 16.23 -15.39
N ALA A 11 -24.56 16.78 -14.71
CA ALA A 11 -24.77 17.49 -13.46
C ALA A 11 -25.67 18.71 -13.66
N VAL A 12 -25.43 19.51 -14.71
CA VAL A 12 -26.20 20.71 -15.03
C VAL A 12 -27.66 20.38 -15.36
N GLU A 13 -27.89 19.39 -16.23
CA GLU A 13 -29.22 18.99 -16.70
C GLU A 13 -30.07 18.35 -15.59
N ASN A 14 -29.44 17.63 -14.66
CA ASN A 14 -30.13 16.93 -13.57
C ASN A 14 -30.04 17.69 -12.23
N GLY A 15 -29.43 18.87 -12.23
CA GLY A 15 -29.23 19.71 -11.05
C GLY A 15 -30.38 20.67 -10.76
N ASN A 16 -31.31 20.87 -11.71
CA ASN A 16 -32.45 21.80 -11.57
C ASN A 16 -32.05 23.23 -11.15
N GLY A 17 -30.85 23.68 -11.53
CA GLY A 17 -30.31 24.98 -11.12
C GLY A 17 -29.79 25.06 -9.68
N ASP A 18 -29.86 23.97 -8.91
CA ASP A 18 -29.32 23.89 -7.55
C ASP A 18 -27.83 23.49 -7.57
N PRO A 19 -26.91 24.36 -7.13
CA PRO A 19 -25.47 24.04 -7.11
C PRO A 19 -25.13 22.81 -6.26
N ILE A 20 -25.86 22.57 -5.16
CA ILE A 20 -25.62 21.44 -4.26
C ILE A 20 -25.98 20.13 -4.97
N LEU A 21 -27.09 20.10 -5.69
CA LEU A 21 -27.50 18.92 -6.44
C LEU A 21 -26.53 18.63 -7.61
N GLN A 22 -26.05 19.67 -8.29
CA GLN A 22 -25.01 19.52 -9.33
C GLN A 22 -23.72 18.94 -8.75
N GLU A 23 -23.29 19.42 -7.58
CA GLU A 23 -22.13 18.88 -6.88
C GLU A 23 -22.32 17.42 -6.46
N SER A 24 -23.50 17.08 -5.95
CA SER A 24 -23.85 15.70 -5.60
C SER A 24 -23.73 14.76 -6.81
N TRP A 25 -24.14 15.19 -8.00
CA TRP A 25 -23.97 14.40 -9.23
C TRP A 25 -22.50 14.21 -9.62
N ARG A 26 -21.67 15.26 -9.52
CA ARG A 26 -20.22 15.15 -9.76
C ARG A 26 -19.57 14.17 -8.78
N ARG A 27 -19.85 14.32 -7.48
CA ARG A 27 -19.38 13.42 -6.42
C ARG A 27 -19.81 11.98 -6.67
N THR A 28 -21.05 11.76 -7.11
CA THR A 28 -21.57 10.42 -7.41
C THR A 28 -20.80 9.76 -8.56
N TRP A 29 -20.54 10.49 -9.66
CA TRP A 29 -19.74 9.96 -10.76
C TRP A 29 -18.33 9.58 -10.31
N TRP A 30 -17.66 10.46 -9.58
CA TRP A 30 -16.30 10.19 -9.12
C TRP A 30 -16.24 9.05 -8.11
N GLN A 31 -17.24 8.91 -7.24
CA GLN A 31 -17.33 7.76 -6.34
C GLN A 31 -17.49 6.44 -7.11
N ILE A 32 -18.29 6.43 -8.19
CA ILE A 32 -18.41 5.26 -9.07
C ILE A 32 -17.08 4.95 -9.75
N TYR A 33 -16.38 5.97 -10.25
CA TYR A 33 -15.07 5.82 -10.88
C TYR A 33 -14.05 5.20 -9.90
N LEU A 34 -13.96 5.73 -8.68
CA LEU A 34 -13.05 5.22 -7.65
C LEU A 34 -13.37 3.76 -7.27
N VAL A 35 -14.65 3.44 -7.06
CA VAL A 35 -15.07 2.07 -6.74
C VAL A 35 -14.71 1.08 -7.86
N ASP A 36 -14.94 1.46 -9.12
CA ASP A 36 -14.59 0.63 -10.28
C ASP A 36 -13.06 0.40 -10.36
N ALA A 37 -12.27 1.44 -10.12
CA ALA A 37 -10.81 1.37 -10.04
C ALA A 37 -10.32 0.46 -8.90
N ASP A 38 -10.88 0.60 -7.70
CA ASP A 38 -10.52 -0.23 -6.54
C ASP A 38 -10.86 -1.71 -6.78
N PHE A 39 -12.01 -2.00 -7.38
CA PHE A 39 -12.35 -3.38 -7.77
C PHE A 39 -11.43 -3.92 -8.86
N ALA A 40 -11.01 -3.09 -9.81
CA ALA A 40 -10.03 -3.47 -10.82
C ALA A 40 -8.68 -3.82 -10.18
N ALA A 41 -8.22 -3.02 -9.23
CA ALA A 41 -7.00 -3.28 -8.46
C ALA A 41 -7.09 -4.60 -7.68
N ILE A 42 -8.22 -4.86 -6.99
CA ILE A 42 -8.46 -6.14 -6.28
C ILE A 42 -8.40 -7.32 -7.25
N LYS A 43 -8.99 -7.18 -8.44
CA LYS A 43 -8.98 -8.20 -9.49
C LYS A 43 -7.67 -8.25 -10.29
N ARG A 44 -6.72 -7.35 -10.01
CA ARG A 44 -5.47 -7.17 -10.75
C ARG A 44 -5.69 -6.95 -12.25
N ALA A 45 -6.76 -6.24 -12.59
CA ALA A 45 -7.05 -5.82 -13.95
C ALA A 45 -6.29 -4.54 -14.28
N SER A 46 -5.71 -4.48 -15.48
CA SER A 46 -4.95 -3.32 -15.97
C SER A 46 -5.81 -2.18 -16.51
N THR A 47 -7.12 -2.39 -16.63
CA THR A 47 -8.09 -1.41 -17.14
C THR A 47 -9.46 -1.68 -16.49
N PHE A 48 -10.34 -0.70 -16.54
CA PHE A 48 -11.71 -0.81 -16.03
C PHE A 48 -12.69 0.06 -16.84
N PRO A 49 -13.98 -0.30 -16.86
CA PRO A 49 -14.98 0.35 -17.72
C PRO A 49 -15.01 1.88 -17.64
N THR A 50 -14.91 2.44 -16.43
CA THR A 50 -14.96 3.90 -16.25
C THR A 50 -13.68 4.64 -16.65
N MET A 51 -12.53 3.94 -16.79
CA MET A 51 -11.31 4.51 -17.40
C MET A 51 -11.43 4.64 -18.92
N ASN A 52 -12.19 3.75 -19.54
CA ASN A 52 -12.26 3.63 -21.00
C ASN A 52 -13.30 4.57 -21.64
N VAL A 53 -13.77 5.57 -20.89
CA VAL A 53 -14.68 6.59 -21.37
C VAL A 53 -14.07 7.97 -21.19
N GLU A 54 -14.42 8.89 -22.09
CA GLU A 54 -14.07 10.29 -21.92
C GLU A 54 -14.79 10.85 -20.69
N VAL A 55 -14.02 11.36 -19.73
CA VAL A 55 -14.54 11.98 -18.51
C VAL A 55 -14.42 13.49 -18.63
N THR A 56 -15.55 14.17 -18.75
CA THR A 56 -15.60 15.64 -18.73
C THR A 56 -16.26 16.18 -17.46
N THR A 57 -16.73 15.29 -16.58
CA THR A 57 -17.21 15.63 -15.24
C THR A 57 -16.12 16.33 -14.44
N GLU A 58 -16.46 17.49 -13.90
CA GLU A 58 -15.54 18.33 -13.14
C GLU A 58 -15.27 17.73 -11.75
N LEU A 59 -14.18 18.17 -11.12
CA LEU A 59 -13.71 17.68 -9.83
C LEU A 59 -14.61 18.19 -8.69
N PRO A 60 -14.81 17.37 -7.64
CA PRO A 60 -15.59 17.77 -6.47
C PRO A 60 -14.91 18.88 -5.65
N CYS A 61 -15.73 19.67 -4.96
CA CYS A 61 -15.29 20.67 -3.98
C CYS A 61 -15.00 20.06 -2.60
N GLU A 62 -14.48 20.85 -1.66
CA GLU A 62 -14.18 20.41 -0.29
C GLU A 62 -15.43 19.95 0.46
N GLU A 63 -15.26 19.06 1.46
CA GLU A 63 -16.37 18.62 2.31
C GLU A 63 -17.04 19.77 3.04
N THR A 64 -16.28 20.77 3.48
CA THR A 64 -16.83 21.96 4.15
C THR A 64 -17.62 22.85 3.19
N GLU A 65 -17.21 22.93 1.92
CA GLU A 65 -17.91 23.69 0.88
C GLU A 65 -19.23 23.00 0.53
N TYR A 66 -19.21 21.67 0.36
CA TYR A 66 -20.41 20.88 0.12
C TYR A 66 -21.38 20.93 1.30
N ALA A 67 -20.89 20.76 2.53
CA ALA A 67 -21.71 20.77 3.74
C ALA A 67 -22.37 22.14 4.01
N SER A 68 -21.68 23.23 3.68
CA SER A 68 -22.22 24.59 3.82
C SER A 68 -23.12 25.02 2.66
N GLY A 69 -23.07 24.31 1.53
CA GLY A 69 -23.74 24.68 0.28
C GLY A 69 -23.06 25.81 -0.49
N ALA A 70 -21.90 26.29 -0.02
CA ALA A 70 -21.09 27.30 -0.70
C ALA A 70 -20.24 26.65 -1.80
N ILE A 71 -20.90 26.13 -2.84
CA ILE A 71 -20.25 25.37 -3.91
C ILE A 71 -19.42 26.32 -4.80
N PRO A 72 -18.10 26.14 -4.89
CA PRO A 72 -17.25 26.97 -5.75
C PRO A 72 -17.45 26.66 -7.23
N CYS A 73 -16.87 27.49 -8.09
CA CYS A 73 -16.76 27.17 -9.51
C CYS A 73 -15.90 25.90 -9.66
N PRO A 74 -16.42 24.82 -10.28
CA PRO A 74 -15.73 23.56 -10.32
C PRO A 74 -14.52 23.61 -11.26
N LYS A 75 -13.47 22.85 -10.92
CA LYS A 75 -12.25 22.70 -11.74
C LYS A 75 -12.28 21.39 -12.51
N THR A 76 -11.61 21.33 -13.65
CA THR A 76 -11.55 20.12 -14.47
C THR A 76 -10.42 19.19 -14.03
N LEU A 77 -10.48 17.93 -14.47
CA LEU A 77 -9.36 17.00 -14.31
C LEU A 77 -8.10 17.51 -15.02
N ASP A 78 -8.25 18.17 -16.17
CA ASP A 78 -7.13 18.75 -16.93
C ASP A 78 -6.47 19.90 -16.17
N ASP A 79 -7.25 20.74 -15.48
CA ASP A 79 -6.71 21.78 -14.59
C ASP A 79 -5.82 21.13 -13.51
N PHE A 80 -6.31 20.07 -12.86
CA PHE A 80 -5.54 19.36 -11.83
C PHE A 80 -4.28 18.70 -12.37
N ASN A 81 -4.37 18.10 -13.56
CA ASN A 81 -3.25 17.41 -14.22
C ASN A 81 -2.18 18.36 -14.75
N SER A 82 -2.47 19.67 -14.82
CA SER A 82 -1.54 20.70 -15.29
C SER A 82 -1.20 21.72 -14.19
N ARG A 83 -1.47 21.38 -12.93
CA ARG A 83 -1.40 22.30 -11.78
C ARG A 83 0.00 22.87 -11.52
N GLU A 84 1.05 22.19 -11.94
CA GLU A 84 2.44 22.67 -11.88
C GLU A 84 2.69 23.90 -12.75
N PHE A 85 1.82 24.17 -13.72
CA PHE A 85 1.87 25.33 -14.60
C PHE A 85 0.84 26.40 -14.25
N ALA A 86 0.00 26.17 -13.23
CA ALA A 86 -1.02 27.12 -12.82
C ALA A 86 -0.37 28.38 -12.23
N PRO A 87 -0.81 29.59 -12.63
CA PRO A 87 -0.27 30.84 -12.10
C PRO A 87 -0.66 31.08 -10.64
N ASP A 88 -1.76 30.45 -10.21
CA ASP A 88 -2.23 30.40 -8.84
C ASP A 88 -1.82 29.06 -8.20
N ASN A 89 -1.29 29.10 -6.97
CA ASN A 89 -1.05 27.92 -6.15
C ASN A 89 -2.40 27.38 -5.60
N HIS A 90 -3.31 27.05 -6.51
CA HIS A 90 -4.63 26.57 -6.17
C HIS A 90 -4.54 25.23 -5.45
N VAL A 91 -5.15 25.17 -4.27
CA VAL A 91 -5.27 23.94 -3.48
C VAL A 91 -6.60 23.30 -3.83
N TYR A 92 -6.54 22.10 -4.39
CA TYR A 92 -7.73 21.32 -4.74
C TYR A 92 -8.30 20.59 -3.51
N SER A 93 -9.54 20.12 -3.63
CA SER A 93 -10.18 19.32 -2.58
C SER A 93 -9.46 18.00 -2.33
N SER A 94 -9.59 17.46 -1.13
CA SER A 94 -9.04 16.13 -0.80
C SER A 94 -9.61 15.04 -1.71
N PHE A 95 -10.89 15.18 -2.10
CA PHE A 95 -11.53 14.29 -3.06
C PHE A 95 -10.87 14.40 -4.45
N ALA A 96 -10.56 15.61 -4.92
CA ALA A 96 -9.81 15.82 -6.16
C ALA A 96 -8.40 15.19 -6.10
N TYR A 97 -7.70 15.29 -4.97
CA TYR A 97 -6.39 14.64 -4.79
C TYR A 97 -6.49 13.10 -4.82
N LEU A 98 -7.52 12.52 -4.18
CA LEU A 98 -7.81 11.08 -4.26
C LEU A 98 -8.07 10.62 -5.70
N ILE A 99 -8.92 11.37 -6.42
CA ILE A 99 -9.18 11.14 -7.84
C ILE A 99 -7.88 11.19 -8.63
N GLY A 100 -7.06 12.23 -8.42
CA GLY A 100 -5.78 12.40 -9.10
C GLY A 100 -4.80 11.25 -8.84
N ALA A 101 -4.73 10.74 -7.60
CA ALA A 101 -3.89 9.61 -7.25
C ALA A 101 -4.32 8.33 -7.98
N ILE A 102 -5.60 7.96 -7.85
CA ILE A 102 -6.11 6.70 -8.44
C ILE A 102 -6.14 6.78 -9.96
N HIS A 103 -6.59 7.91 -10.53
CA HIS A 103 -6.58 8.14 -11.96
C HIS A 103 -5.16 8.13 -12.53
N GLY A 104 -4.21 8.83 -11.92
CA GLY A 104 -2.85 8.90 -12.44
C GLY A 104 -2.10 7.57 -12.39
N ILE A 105 -2.24 6.77 -11.30
CA ILE A 105 -1.66 5.42 -11.23
C ILE A 105 -2.22 4.57 -12.36
N SER A 106 -3.54 4.57 -12.50
CA SER A 106 -4.27 3.79 -13.49
C SER A 106 -3.89 4.18 -14.93
N SER A 107 -3.78 5.48 -15.20
CA SER A 107 -3.37 6.03 -16.49
C SER A 107 -1.88 5.75 -16.78
N ALA A 108 -1.00 5.76 -15.78
CA ALA A 108 0.40 5.36 -15.95
C ALA A 108 0.53 3.90 -16.36
N ILE A 109 -0.20 2.99 -15.70
CA ILE A 109 -0.26 1.57 -16.05
C ILE A 109 -0.78 1.39 -17.48
N SER A 110 -1.92 2.02 -17.80
CA SER A 110 -2.58 1.89 -19.11
C SER A 110 -1.70 2.40 -20.27
N ARG A 111 -1.02 3.55 -20.11
CA ARG A 111 -0.13 4.11 -21.15
C ARG A 111 0.99 3.15 -21.55
N VAL A 112 1.61 2.46 -20.58
CA VAL A 112 2.71 1.54 -20.87
C VAL A 112 2.20 0.25 -21.50
N LEU A 113 1.05 -0.27 -21.05
CA LEU A 113 0.48 -1.52 -21.57
C LEU A 113 -0.14 -1.39 -22.96
N THR A 114 -0.56 -0.18 -23.35
CA THR A 114 -1.13 0.10 -24.69
C THR A 114 -0.11 0.60 -25.70
N GLY A 115 1.13 0.90 -25.27
CA GLY A 115 2.21 1.34 -26.14
C GLY A 115 2.74 0.24 -27.06
N SER A 116 3.10 0.59 -28.30
CA SER A 116 3.58 -0.33 -29.35
C SER A 116 5.02 -0.81 -29.20
N SER A 117 5.74 -0.38 -28.15
CA SER A 117 7.12 -0.79 -27.85
C SER A 117 7.15 -1.58 -26.56
N TYR A 118 7.49 -2.87 -26.66
CA TYR A 118 7.79 -3.80 -25.56
C TYR A 118 7.15 -3.45 -24.21
N SER A 119 5.90 -3.88 -24.01
CA SER A 119 5.25 -3.91 -22.69
C SER A 119 6.08 -4.76 -21.73
N SER A 120 7.03 -4.13 -21.05
CA SER A 120 7.90 -4.78 -20.07
C SER A 120 7.57 -4.22 -18.69
N SER A 121 7.54 -5.09 -17.70
CA SER A 121 7.24 -4.71 -16.32
C SER A 121 8.11 -3.57 -15.76
N PRO A 122 9.41 -3.43 -16.15
CA PRO A 122 10.22 -2.28 -15.75
C PRO A 122 9.67 -0.92 -16.22
N GLY A 123 9.14 -0.84 -17.44
CA GLY A 123 8.56 0.40 -17.95
C GLY A 123 7.27 0.81 -17.23
N VAL A 124 6.44 -0.17 -16.83
CA VAL A 124 5.23 0.09 -16.05
C VAL A 124 5.60 0.64 -14.67
N LEU A 125 6.60 0.03 -14.03
CA LEU A 125 7.11 0.47 -12.73
C LEU A 125 7.63 1.90 -12.77
N GLU A 126 8.52 2.23 -13.71
CA GLU A 126 9.08 3.58 -13.82
C GLU A 126 8.00 4.64 -14.06
N ALA A 127 7.02 4.35 -14.91
CA ALA A 127 5.92 5.28 -15.19
C ALA A 127 5.02 5.50 -13.97
N VAL A 128 4.72 4.45 -13.21
CA VAL A 128 3.91 4.55 -11.99
C VAL A 128 4.70 5.26 -10.89
N ASP A 129 5.98 4.94 -10.72
CA ASP A 129 6.87 5.58 -9.74
C ASP A 129 6.97 7.07 -9.99
N THR A 130 7.22 7.48 -11.23
CA THR A 130 7.28 8.89 -11.62
C THR A 130 5.96 9.61 -11.33
N MET A 131 4.83 8.95 -11.61
CA MET A 131 3.50 9.52 -11.33
C MET A 131 3.26 9.65 -9.83
N ILE A 132 3.57 8.63 -9.04
CA ILE A 132 3.37 8.61 -7.59
C ILE A 132 4.26 9.65 -6.92
N ASP A 133 5.55 9.66 -7.23
CA ASP A 133 6.54 10.57 -6.65
C ASP A 133 6.20 12.03 -7.03
N GLY A 134 5.82 12.27 -8.29
CA GLY A 134 5.36 13.58 -8.75
C GLY A 134 4.04 14.03 -8.10
N TRP A 135 3.10 13.10 -7.86
CA TRP A 135 1.88 13.41 -7.12
C TRP A 135 2.21 13.81 -5.68
N MET A 136 3.02 13.02 -4.97
CA MET A 136 3.39 13.27 -3.57
C MET A 136 4.12 14.61 -3.39
N LEU A 137 5.08 14.93 -4.28
CA LEU A 137 5.81 16.20 -4.25
C LEU A 137 4.92 17.43 -4.46
N MET A 138 3.77 17.25 -5.09
CA MET A 138 2.82 18.33 -5.41
C MET A 138 1.60 18.34 -4.48
N VAL A 139 1.59 17.52 -3.41
CA VAL A 139 0.58 17.62 -2.36
C VAL A 139 0.93 18.81 -1.45
N PRO A 140 0.04 19.79 -1.27
CA PRO A 140 0.29 20.93 -0.40
C PRO A 140 0.27 20.49 1.07
N GLU A 141 0.98 21.22 1.93
CA GLU A 141 1.10 20.93 3.37
C GLU A 141 -0.26 20.77 4.05
N SER A 142 -1.25 21.59 3.65
CA SER A 142 -2.62 21.54 4.17
C SER A 142 -3.36 20.22 3.88
N LYS A 143 -2.90 19.44 2.90
CA LYS A 143 -3.43 18.13 2.53
C LYS A 143 -2.51 16.97 2.94
N ALA A 144 -1.22 17.23 3.11
CA ALA A 144 -0.25 16.25 3.56
C ALA A 144 -0.52 15.81 5.01
N ASN A 145 -0.95 16.74 5.88
CA ASN A 145 -1.36 16.38 7.23
C ASN A 145 -2.83 15.91 7.27
N ILE A 146 -3.01 14.59 7.18
CA ILE A 146 -4.35 13.99 7.15
C ILE A 146 -5.04 13.92 8.51
N PHE A 147 -4.35 14.21 9.61
CA PHE A 147 -4.91 14.19 10.96
C PHE A 147 -5.06 15.61 11.49
N SER A 148 -6.30 16.05 11.67
CA SER A 148 -6.60 17.41 12.06
C SER A 148 -6.33 17.65 13.56
N LYS A 149 -6.21 18.92 13.94
CA LYS A 149 -6.18 19.33 15.36
C LYS A 149 -7.48 18.99 16.11
N SER A 150 -8.60 18.80 15.40
CA SER A 150 -9.87 18.36 15.98
C SER A 150 -9.93 16.86 16.24
N GLY A 151 -8.90 16.09 15.82
CA GLY A 151 -8.87 14.64 15.95
C GLY A 151 -9.58 13.88 14.83
N GLU A 152 -9.87 14.56 13.72
CA GLU A 152 -10.54 13.98 12.56
C GLU A 152 -9.50 13.57 11.50
N ILE A 153 -9.81 12.51 10.75
CA ILE A 153 -8.99 12.07 9.63
C ILE A 153 -9.63 12.56 8.33
N ASP A 154 -8.81 13.12 7.46
CA ASP A 154 -9.16 13.33 6.06
C ASP A 154 -9.24 11.97 5.35
N GLU A 155 -10.43 11.39 5.31
CA GLU A 155 -10.66 10.05 4.76
C GLU A 155 -10.34 9.95 3.26
N HIS A 156 -10.44 11.05 2.51
CA HIS A 156 -10.07 11.04 1.08
C HIS A 156 -8.55 10.96 0.91
N MET A 157 -7.79 11.76 1.66
CA MET A 157 -6.33 11.68 1.63
C MET A 157 -5.83 10.37 2.23
N PHE A 158 -6.44 9.88 3.32
CA PHE A 158 -6.16 8.56 3.89
C PHE A 158 -6.31 7.47 2.81
N HIS A 159 -7.41 7.48 2.07
CA HIS A 159 -7.64 6.54 0.98
C HIS A 159 -6.58 6.68 -0.12
N ALA A 160 -6.22 7.90 -0.50
CA ALA A 160 -5.22 8.15 -1.55
C ALA A 160 -3.86 7.55 -1.17
N TYR A 161 -3.39 7.80 0.05
CA TYR A 161 -2.12 7.26 0.54
C TYR A 161 -2.16 5.74 0.69
N MET A 162 -3.24 5.18 1.24
CA MET A 162 -3.40 3.73 1.35
C MET A 162 -3.35 3.04 -0.02
N ALA A 163 -3.99 3.64 -1.03
CA ALA A 163 -4.00 3.15 -2.41
C ALA A 163 -2.61 3.23 -3.05
N ILE A 164 -1.93 4.38 -2.91
CA ILE A 164 -0.55 4.59 -3.40
C ILE A 164 0.39 3.53 -2.82
N HIS A 165 0.42 3.37 -1.49
CA HIS A 165 1.32 2.41 -0.87
C HIS A 165 0.97 0.95 -1.22
N ALA A 166 -0.32 0.62 -1.36
CA ALA A 166 -0.73 -0.71 -1.80
C ALA A 166 -0.29 -0.99 -3.25
N ALA A 167 -0.40 0.00 -4.14
CA ALA A 167 0.07 -0.10 -5.52
C ALA A 167 1.59 -0.28 -5.57
N THR A 168 2.35 0.53 -4.82
CA THR A 168 3.82 0.40 -4.72
C THR A 168 4.21 -0.99 -4.22
N VAL A 169 3.61 -1.49 -3.14
CA VAL A 169 3.90 -2.85 -2.65
C VAL A 169 3.56 -3.90 -3.70
N GLY A 170 2.37 -3.82 -4.31
CA GLY A 170 1.92 -4.79 -5.30
C GLY A 170 2.79 -4.84 -6.56
N LEU A 171 3.28 -3.70 -7.02
CA LEU A 171 4.10 -3.59 -8.23
C LEU A 171 5.58 -3.91 -7.98
N HIS A 172 6.16 -3.48 -6.86
CA HIS A 172 7.59 -3.70 -6.59
C HIS A 172 7.89 -5.09 -6.06
N ARG A 173 6.95 -5.72 -5.35
CA ARG A 173 7.21 -6.99 -4.67
C ARG A 173 7.77 -8.09 -5.57
N PRO A 174 7.28 -8.32 -6.80
CA PRO A 174 7.84 -9.34 -7.71
C PRO A 174 9.33 -9.15 -8.07
N PHE A 175 9.89 -7.96 -7.86
CA PHE A 175 11.28 -7.59 -8.17
C PHE A 175 12.14 -7.42 -6.91
N SER A 176 11.56 -7.66 -5.74
CA SER A 176 12.19 -7.48 -4.42
C SER A 176 12.67 -8.81 -3.83
N GLU A 177 13.40 -8.73 -2.71
CA GLU A 177 13.79 -9.87 -1.88
C GLU A 177 12.62 -10.41 -1.03
N LEU A 178 11.42 -9.82 -1.12
CA LEU A 178 10.22 -10.28 -0.41
C LEU A 178 9.57 -11.47 -1.13
N LEU A 179 10.21 -12.63 -0.99
CA LEU A 179 9.83 -13.88 -1.64
C LEU A 179 8.37 -14.27 -1.40
N SER A 180 7.73 -14.85 -2.41
CA SER A 180 6.39 -15.43 -2.25
C SER A 180 6.45 -16.77 -1.54
N ASP A 181 5.63 -16.93 -0.51
CA ASP A 181 5.43 -18.18 0.21
C ASP A 181 4.18 -18.90 -0.33
N PRO A 182 4.20 -20.24 -0.52
CA PRO A 182 3.01 -20.99 -0.93
C PRO A 182 1.79 -20.78 -0.02
N LEU A 183 2.00 -20.49 1.27
CA LEU A 183 0.93 -20.20 2.23
C LEU A 183 0.12 -18.95 1.86
N GLU A 184 0.69 -18.04 1.08
CA GLU A 184 -0.03 -16.84 0.63
C GLU A 184 -1.26 -17.16 -0.21
N SER A 185 -1.28 -18.34 -0.87
CA SER A 185 -2.45 -18.83 -1.63
C SER A 185 -3.72 -19.01 -0.79
N ILE A 186 -3.61 -19.02 0.55
CA ILE A 186 -4.74 -18.99 1.48
C ILE A 186 -5.52 -17.67 1.38
N SER A 187 -4.84 -16.56 1.05
CA SER A 187 -5.48 -15.26 0.96
C SER A 187 -6.21 -15.09 -0.36
N SER A 188 -7.46 -14.64 -0.29
CA SER A 188 -8.24 -14.27 -1.46
C SER A 188 -7.70 -13.02 -2.18
N CYS A 189 -6.89 -12.22 -1.51
CA CYS A 189 -6.27 -11.00 -2.04
C CYS A 189 -4.86 -11.26 -2.62
N ALA A 190 -4.20 -12.35 -2.17
CA ALA A 190 -2.91 -12.75 -2.70
C ALA A 190 -3.13 -13.70 -3.89
N ALA A 191 -2.85 -13.22 -5.10
CA ALA A 191 -2.59 -14.11 -6.20
C ALA A 191 -1.11 -14.49 -6.16
N ALA A 192 -0.79 -15.76 -6.45
CA ALA A 192 0.57 -16.13 -6.82
C ALA A 192 1.06 -15.17 -7.90
N PRO A 193 2.29 -14.64 -7.83
CA PRO A 193 2.81 -13.83 -8.91
C PRO A 193 2.66 -14.65 -10.20
N SER A 194 1.96 -14.11 -11.19
CA SER A 194 1.84 -14.72 -12.52
C SER A 194 3.20 -14.82 -13.22
N TRP A 195 4.25 -14.28 -12.59
CA TRP A 195 5.56 -14.14 -13.18
C TRP A 195 6.68 -14.09 -12.13
N PRO A 196 7.66 -15.00 -12.14
CA PRO A 196 8.96 -14.74 -11.54
C PRO A 196 9.79 -13.94 -12.57
N LEU A 197 9.86 -12.61 -12.42
CA LEU A 197 10.75 -11.79 -13.24
C LEU A 197 12.00 -11.66 -12.40
N LYS A 198 13.06 -12.36 -12.78
CA LYS A 198 14.38 -12.00 -12.27
C LYS A 198 14.59 -10.53 -12.62
N SER A 199 14.70 -9.69 -11.59
CA SER A 199 15.15 -8.32 -11.72
C SER A 199 16.53 -8.32 -12.37
N SER A 200 16.91 -7.20 -12.99
CA SER A 200 18.31 -7.04 -13.38
C SER A 200 19.16 -7.09 -12.11
N PRO A 201 20.24 -7.91 -12.07
CA PRO A 201 21.07 -8.05 -10.88
C PRO A 201 21.50 -6.68 -10.35
N GLY A 202 21.27 -6.42 -9.07
CA GLY A 202 21.70 -5.19 -8.39
C GLY A 202 20.60 -4.16 -8.07
N PHE A 203 19.36 -4.34 -8.55
CA PHE A 203 18.23 -3.44 -8.24
C PHE A 203 17.22 -4.00 -7.23
N GLU A 204 17.36 -5.27 -6.82
CA GLU A 204 16.46 -5.93 -5.85
C GLU A 204 16.29 -5.10 -4.57
N ASN A 205 17.39 -4.54 -4.09
CA ASN A 205 17.47 -3.70 -2.89
C ASN A 205 16.53 -2.50 -2.96
N VAL A 206 16.39 -1.87 -4.14
CA VAL A 206 15.53 -0.70 -4.35
C VAL A 206 14.06 -1.10 -4.28
N HIS A 207 13.70 -2.22 -4.91
CA HIS A 207 12.33 -2.75 -4.83
C HIS A 207 11.99 -3.20 -3.40
N THR A 208 12.91 -3.88 -2.71
CA THR A 208 12.77 -4.26 -1.30
C THR A 208 12.54 -3.03 -0.42
N ALA A 209 13.36 -1.98 -0.58
CA ALA A 209 13.22 -0.74 0.17
C ALA A 209 11.88 -0.05 -0.08
N ARG A 210 11.46 0.10 -1.35
CA ARG A 210 10.16 0.70 -1.71
C ARG A 210 8.98 -0.08 -1.10
N CYS A 211 9.04 -1.41 -1.10
CA CYS A 211 8.03 -2.24 -0.44
C CYS A 211 7.99 -2.00 1.07
N LEU A 212 9.13 -2.11 1.77
CA LEU A 212 9.17 -1.99 3.23
C LEU A 212 8.76 -0.59 3.71
N LEU A 213 9.22 0.47 3.04
CA LEU A 213 8.83 1.86 3.35
C LEU A 213 7.33 2.08 3.13
N SER A 214 6.76 1.53 2.05
CA SER A 214 5.33 1.65 1.79
C SER A 214 4.48 0.88 2.80
N ILE A 215 4.92 -0.31 3.22
CA ILE A 215 4.27 -1.08 4.29
C ILE A 215 4.29 -0.30 5.60
N GLU A 216 5.45 0.25 5.97
CA GLU A 216 5.58 1.06 7.17
C GLU A 216 4.67 2.29 7.12
N ALA A 217 4.57 2.97 5.97
CA ALA A 217 3.67 4.08 5.79
C ALA A 217 2.19 3.68 5.95
N GLN A 218 1.75 2.55 5.39
CA GLN A 218 0.40 2.01 5.63
C GLN A 218 0.12 1.77 7.12
N VAL A 219 1.08 1.18 7.82
CA VAL A 219 0.97 0.91 9.25
C VAL A 219 0.87 2.23 10.03
N ARG A 220 1.67 3.25 9.68
CA ARG A 220 1.62 4.57 10.33
C ARG A 220 0.27 5.26 10.11
N LEU A 221 -0.30 5.19 8.90
CA LEU A 221 -1.65 5.71 8.61
C LEU A 221 -2.72 5.05 9.49
N LEU A 222 -2.64 3.72 9.66
CA LEU A 222 -3.59 2.95 10.49
C LEU A 222 -3.36 3.14 12.00
N ALA A 223 -2.19 3.61 12.41
CA ALA A 223 -1.87 3.91 13.79
C ALA A 223 -2.43 5.27 14.26
N LEU A 224 -2.94 6.10 13.34
CA LEU A 224 -3.59 7.36 13.70
C LEU A 224 -4.79 7.09 14.62
N PRO A 225 -5.01 7.93 15.66
CA PRO A 225 -6.05 7.71 16.65
C PRO A 225 -7.44 8.11 16.14
N ALA A 226 -7.93 7.42 15.11
CA ALA A 226 -9.25 7.62 14.53
C ALA A 226 -10.35 7.20 15.51
N GLN A 227 -11.35 8.06 15.76
CA GLN A 227 -12.55 7.70 16.52
C GLN A 227 -13.82 8.28 15.86
N PRO A 228 -14.78 7.44 15.44
CA PRO A 228 -14.70 5.98 15.31
C PRO A 228 -13.72 5.55 14.21
N PHE A 229 -13.16 4.35 14.31
CA PHE A 229 -12.33 3.75 13.26
C PHE A 229 -13.21 3.38 12.05
N SER A 230 -13.39 4.32 11.12
CA SER A 230 -14.40 4.27 10.05
C SER A 230 -13.81 4.61 8.69
N HIS A 231 -12.83 3.79 8.27
CA HIS A 231 -12.22 3.90 6.95
C HIS A 231 -12.99 3.17 5.86
N THR A 232 -12.70 3.53 4.61
CA THR A 232 -13.22 2.83 3.42
C THR A 232 -12.99 1.31 3.48
N PRO A 233 -13.96 0.46 3.08
CA PRO A 233 -13.79 -1.00 3.06
C PRO A 233 -12.64 -1.46 2.16
N PHE A 234 -12.24 -0.67 1.16
CA PHE A 234 -11.11 -1.00 0.28
C PHE A 234 -9.76 -1.05 1.03
N THR A 235 -9.66 -0.37 2.18
CA THR A 235 -8.52 -0.43 3.11
C THR A 235 -8.19 -1.87 3.50
N VAL A 236 -9.19 -2.75 3.60
CA VAL A 236 -8.99 -4.18 3.95
C VAL A 236 -8.05 -4.86 2.94
N CYS A 237 -8.26 -4.64 1.64
CA CYS A 237 -7.40 -5.25 0.62
C CYS A 237 -6.03 -4.56 0.59
N MET A 238 -6.00 -3.23 0.68
CA MET A 238 -4.75 -2.44 0.69
C MET A 238 -3.82 -2.87 1.84
N LEU A 239 -4.39 -3.01 3.04
CA LEU A 239 -3.70 -3.49 4.25
C LEU A 239 -3.28 -4.95 4.14
N THR A 240 -4.12 -5.81 3.57
CA THR A 240 -3.79 -7.24 3.39
C THR A 240 -2.58 -7.40 2.48
N THR A 241 -2.49 -6.63 1.39
CA THR A 241 -1.33 -6.61 0.48
C THR A 241 -0.03 -6.27 1.22
N GLY A 242 -0.04 -5.22 2.05
CA GLY A 242 1.12 -4.85 2.86
C GLY A 242 1.46 -5.89 3.93
N THR A 243 0.46 -6.40 4.64
CA THR A 243 0.65 -7.35 5.75
C THR A 243 1.23 -8.68 5.29
N ILE A 244 0.76 -9.23 4.17
CA ILE A 244 1.31 -10.48 3.62
C ILE A 244 2.76 -10.28 3.17
N SER A 245 3.05 -9.13 2.56
CA SER A 245 4.42 -8.78 2.16
C SER A 245 5.35 -8.60 3.37
N LEU A 246 4.84 -8.05 4.48
CA LEU A 246 5.57 -7.94 5.75
C LEU A 246 5.81 -9.32 6.40
N LEU A 247 4.86 -10.25 6.28
CA LEU A 247 5.05 -11.63 6.75
C LEU A 247 6.15 -12.35 5.97
N SER A 248 6.24 -12.12 4.65
CA SER A 248 7.37 -12.57 3.85
C SER A 248 8.69 -11.98 4.35
N ALA A 249 8.74 -10.67 4.60
CA ALA A 249 9.92 -10.01 5.16
C ALA A 249 10.34 -10.62 6.50
N CYS A 250 9.39 -10.85 7.42
CA CYS A 250 9.63 -11.50 8.70
C CYS A 250 10.23 -12.91 8.58
N LYS A 251 9.85 -13.65 7.54
CA LYS A 251 10.30 -15.03 7.34
C LYS A 251 11.68 -15.10 6.67
N PHE A 252 11.94 -14.25 5.69
CA PHE A 252 13.08 -14.41 4.79
C PHE A 252 14.18 -13.35 4.94
N LEU A 253 13.87 -12.15 5.46
CA LEU A 253 14.76 -11.00 5.39
C LEU A 253 15.10 -10.39 6.74
N LEU A 254 14.10 -10.19 7.61
CA LEU A 254 14.27 -9.44 8.86
C LEU A 254 14.78 -10.32 9.99
N GLN A 255 15.69 -9.76 10.79
CA GLN A 255 16.27 -10.41 11.97
C GLN A 255 16.25 -9.46 13.18
N ASP A 256 16.42 -10.01 14.37
CA ASP A 256 16.57 -9.30 15.65
C ASP A 256 15.52 -8.19 15.88
N GLN A 257 15.97 -6.96 16.15
CA GLN A 257 15.10 -5.83 16.47
C GLN A 257 14.14 -5.49 15.33
N LYS A 258 14.60 -5.59 14.06
CA LYS A 258 13.75 -5.30 12.90
C LYS A 258 12.62 -6.33 12.78
N LEU A 259 12.91 -7.59 13.07
CA LEU A 259 11.89 -8.65 13.13
C LEU A 259 10.90 -8.41 14.26
N ALA A 260 11.35 -7.99 15.45
CA ALA A 260 10.46 -7.67 16.57
C ALA A 260 9.48 -6.54 16.22
N VAL A 261 9.98 -5.44 15.65
CA VAL A 261 9.14 -4.31 15.19
C VAL A 261 8.14 -4.78 14.13
N ALA A 262 8.59 -5.52 13.12
CA ALA A 262 7.70 -6.02 12.07
C ALA A 262 6.59 -6.95 12.62
N ARG A 263 6.87 -7.76 13.65
CA ARG A 263 5.85 -8.59 14.31
C ARG A 263 4.81 -7.77 15.06
N ASP A 264 5.19 -6.65 15.66
CA ASP A 264 4.26 -5.72 16.31
C ASP A 264 3.37 -5.03 15.27
N GLN A 265 3.94 -4.65 14.13
CA GLN A 265 3.18 -4.11 13.00
C GLN A 265 2.18 -5.14 12.44
N VAL A 266 2.60 -6.41 12.25
CA VAL A 266 1.68 -7.51 11.86
C VAL A 266 0.56 -7.69 12.87
N ARG A 267 0.85 -7.62 14.18
CA ARG A 267 -0.17 -7.70 15.24
C ARG A 267 -1.19 -6.56 15.10
N MET A 268 -0.72 -5.34 14.86
CA MET A 268 -1.60 -4.18 14.67
C MET A 268 -2.47 -4.36 13.43
N SER A 269 -1.90 -4.74 12.28
CA SER A 269 -2.67 -4.98 11.04
C SER A 269 -3.77 -6.03 11.22
N ILE A 270 -3.48 -7.14 11.90
CA ILE A 270 -4.48 -8.16 12.24
C ILE A 270 -5.59 -7.57 13.13
N GLY A 271 -5.22 -6.72 14.10
CA GLY A 271 -6.16 -5.98 14.95
C GLY A 271 -7.09 -5.06 14.14
N CYS A 272 -6.55 -4.31 13.18
CA CYS A 272 -7.35 -3.47 12.27
C CYS A 272 -8.32 -4.31 11.44
N LEU A 273 -7.88 -5.41 10.84
CA LEU A 273 -8.75 -6.33 10.09
C LEU A 273 -9.88 -6.89 10.95
N LYS A 274 -9.58 -7.22 12.22
CA LYS A 274 -10.58 -7.66 13.19
C LYS A 274 -11.59 -6.56 13.51
N SER A 275 -11.15 -5.31 13.64
CA SER A 275 -12.03 -4.15 13.85
C SER A 275 -12.99 -3.96 12.67
N PHE A 276 -12.47 -3.98 11.44
CA PHE A 276 -13.30 -3.89 10.22
C PHE A 276 -14.33 -5.02 10.10
N ALA A 277 -14.03 -6.21 10.63
CA ALA A 277 -14.94 -7.36 10.57
C ALA A 277 -16.27 -7.14 11.31
N GLY A 278 -16.35 -6.15 12.22
CA GLY A 278 -17.60 -5.77 12.87
C GLY A 278 -18.62 -5.14 11.92
N VAL A 279 -18.16 -4.54 10.81
CA VAL A 279 -18.99 -3.87 9.81
C VAL A 279 -19.03 -4.66 8.50
N TRP A 280 -17.88 -5.22 8.09
CA TRP A 280 -17.70 -5.82 6.76
C TRP A 280 -17.39 -7.32 6.85
N PRO A 281 -18.28 -8.22 6.38
CA PRO A 281 -18.04 -9.67 6.41
C PRO A 281 -16.77 -10.10 5.67
N LEU A 282 -16.41 -9.41 4.59
CA LEU A 282 -15.19 -9.66 3.83
C LEU A 282 -13.94 -9.43 4.67
N ALA A 283 -13.92 -8.39 5.53
CA ALA A 283 -12.82 -8.16 6.47
C ALA A 283 -12.68 -9.32 7.46
N GLY A 284 -13.79 -9.93 7.89
CA GLY A 284 -13.77 -11.14 8.71
C GLY A 284 -13.12 -12.34 8.00
N LYS A 285 -13.31 -12.46 6.69
CA LYS A 285 -12.62 -13.46 5.87
C LYS A 285 -11.12 -13.17 5.80
N SER A 286 -10.74 -11.95 5.38
CA SER A 286 -9.33 -11.52 5.27
C SER A 286 -8.58 -11.64 6.60
N HIS A 287 -9.22 -11.27 7.72
CA HIS A 287 -8.67 -11.44 9.06
C HIS A 287 -8.29 -12.92 9.33
N ARG A 288 -9.18 -13.88 9.06
CA ARG A 288 -8.90 -15.31 9.27
C ARG A 288 -7.80 -15.83 8.35
N GLU A 289 -7.82 -15.42 7.08
CA GLU A 289 -6.79 -15.80 6.10
C GLU A 289 -5.41 -15.31 6.55
N VAL A 290 -5.26 -14.00 6.80
CA VAL A 290 -3.99 -13.40 7.24
C VAL A 290 -3.52 -13.97 8.58
N GLN A 291 -4.43 -14.18 9.54
CA GLN A 291 -4.08 -14.79 10.83
C GLN A 291 -3.58 -16.25 10.66
N THR A 292 -4.10 -16.98 9.69
CA THR A 292 -3.65 -18.35 9.39
C THR A 292 -2.26 -18.32 8.77
N ILE A 293 -2.05 -17.49 7.75
CA ILE A 293 -0.75 -17.29 7.11
C ILE A 293 0.31 -16.88 8.15
N ALA A 294 0.01 -15.90 9.00
CA ALA A 294 0.91 -15.40 10.03
C ALA A 294 1.31 -16.49 11.03
N ARG A 295 0.37 -17.34 11.45
CA ARG A 295 0.65 -18.44 12.39
C ARG A 295 1.61 -19.46 11.79
N GLU A 296 1.35 -19.88 10.57
CA GLU A 296 2.16 -20.88 9.87
C GLU A 296 3.55 -20.33 9.50
N MET A 297 3.64 -19.12 8.94
CA MET A 297 4.92 -18.52 8.53
C MET A 297 5.85 -18.20 9.70
N LEU A 298 5.30 -17.82 10.85
CA LEU A 298 6.08 -17.48 12.05
C LEU A 298 6.31 -18.68 12.99
N GLY A 299 5.91 -19.89 12.58
CA GLY A 299 6.11 -21.12 13.36
C GLY A 299 5.32 -21.17 14.67
N LEU A 300 4.22 -20.42 14.76
CA LEU A 300 3.35 -20.35 15.94
C LEU A 300 2.35 -21.51 15.92
N GLN A 301 2.82 -22.72 16.20
CA GLN A 301 1.92 -23.86 16.37
C GLN A 301 1.09 -23.68 17.65
N CYS A 302 -0.22 -23.87 17.53
CA CYS A 302 -1.09 -23.97 18.69
C CYS A 302 -0.74 -25.30 19.39
N GLN A 303 -0.17 -25.25 20.60
CA GLN A 303 -0.13 -26.42 21.48
C GLN A 303 -1.57 -26.72 21.94
N ALA A 304 -2.40 -27.26 21.04
CA ALA A 304 -3.58 -27.98 21.44
C ALA A 304 -3.09 -29.28 22.08
N GLY A 305 -3.18 -29.34 23.41
CA GLY A 305 -2.48 -30.28 24.28
C GLY A 305 -2.40 -31.72 23.76
N SER A 306 -1.21 -32.12 23.35
CA SER A 306 -0.79 -33.51 23.25
C SER A 306 -0.42 -34.04 24.63
N ASN A 307 -1.42 -34.13 25.52
CA ASN A 307 -1.36 -35.05 26.66
C ASN A 307 -1.82 -36.44 26.17
N VAL A 308 -0.97 -37.09 25.37
CA VAL A 308 -0.99 -38.54 25.26
C VAL A 308 0.33 -39.01 25.85
N ARG A 309 0.21 -39.54 27.06
CA ARG A 309 1.29 -40.13 27.85
C ARG A 309 2.01 -41.18 26.99
N LEU A 310 3.30 -40.96 26.74
CA LEU A 310 4.23 -42.02 26.37
C LEU A 310 4.34 -42.94 27.57
N ALA A 311 3.82 -44.16 27.44
CA ALA A 311 4.22 -45.26 28.30
C ALA A 311 5.53 -45.82 27.74
N GLU A 312 6.56 -45.74 28.56
CA GLU A 312 7.86 -46.36 28.37
C GLU A 312 7.70 -47.87 28.19
N GLU A 313 8.52 -48.46 27.31
CA GLU A 313 9.23 -49.71 27.60
C GLU A 313 10.41 -49.84 26.61
N SER A 314 11.63 -49.68 27.14
CA SER A 314 12.89 -50.24 26.62
C SER A 314 13.18 -51.51 27.45
N PRO A 315 14.07 -52.46 27.06
CA PRO A 315 15.44 -52.17 26.59
C PRO A 315 16.07 -53.19 25.61
N ALA A 316 17.22 -52.82 25.02
CA ALA A 316 18.52 -53.48 25.23
C ALA A 316 19.53 -53.24 24.07
N ASP A 317 20.73 -52.83 24.48
CA ASP A 317 22.08 -53.10 23.95
C ASP A 317 22.33 -53.16 22.44
N ASN A 318 23.31 -52.38 21.95
CA ASN A 318 24.70 -52.85 21.97
C ASN A 318 25.72 -51.74 21.58
N ASP A 319 26.91 -51.98 22.11
CA ASP A 319 28.19 -51.29 22.11
C ASP A 319 28.77 -50.87 20.74
N GLY A 320 29.71 -49.91 20.72
CA GLY A 320 30.52 -49.66 19.50
C GLY A 320 31.19 -48.29 19.34
N GLN A 321 32.28 -48.09 20.06
CA GLN A 321 33.22 -46.96 20.05
C GLN A 321 34.08 -46.89 18.76
N LEU A 322 34.35 -45.70 18.18
CA LEU A 322 35.71 -45.13 17.91
C LEU A 322 35.74 -43.92 16.95
N ARG A 323 36.64 -42.99 17.28
CA ARG A 323 37.13 -41.79 16.57
C ARG A 323 37.65 -42.05 15.15
N SER A 324 37.71 -40.99 14.31
CA SER A 324 38.94 -40.40 13.70
C SER A 324 38.62 -39.29 12.68
N ASP A 325 39.13 -38.07 12.90
CA ASP A 325 39.53 -37.13 11.83
C ASP A 325 40.99 -37.47 11.42
N PRO A 326 41.49 -37.11 10.21
CA PRO A 326 42.17 -35.81 10.06
C PRO A 326 42.25 -35.16 8.63
N VAL A 327 42.35 -33.82 8.63
CA VAL A 327 43.38 -32.96 7.96
C VAL A 327 43.28 -32.50 6.48
N ILE A 328 43.17 -31.16 6.36
CA ILE A 328 43.92 -30.13 5.56
C ILE A 328 43.98 -30.18 4.03
N GLY A 329 43.63 -29.03 3.42
CA GLY A 329 44.16 -28.55 2.15
C GLY A 329 43.79 -27.08 1.84
N SER A 330 44.72 -26.16 2.11
CA SER A 330 44.85 -24.80 1.53
C SER A 330 44.93 -24.86 0.00
N GLN A 331 44.80 -23.84 -0.87
CA GLN A 331 44.85 -22.38 -0.85
C GLN A 331 44.43 -21.97 -2.29
N ASP A 332 43.77 -20.83 -2.51
CA ASP A 332 44.22 -19.87 -3.53
C ASP A 332 43.40 -18.57 -3.53
N SER A 333 44.16 -17.48 -3.51
CA SER A 333 43.74 -16.09 -3.47
C SER A 333 43.83 -15.46 -4.86
N LEU A 334 42.82 -14.66 -5.23
CA LEU A 334 42.99 -13.56 -6.19
C LEU A 334 42.23 -12.32 -5.69
N THR A 335 43.01 -11.38 -5.14
CA THR A 335 42.77 -9.93 -5.16
C THR A 335 42.56 -9.51 -6.63
N ASP A 336 41.77 -8.50 -7.02
CA ASP A 336 41.60 -7.17 -6.46
C ASP A 336 40.52 -6.43 -7.29
N ARG A 337 39.78 -5.50 -6.66
CA ARG A 337 39.22 -4.23 -7.19
C ARG A 337 37.93 -3.85 -6.47
N VAL A 338 38.13 -3.20 -5.34
CA VAL A 338 37.13 -2.42 -4.61
C VAL A 338 36.88 -1.12 -5.38
N LEU A 339 35.61 -0.88 -5.76
CA LEU A 339 35.07 0.45 -6.02
C LEU A 339 34.03 0.75 -4.92
N PRO A 340 33.99 1.99 -4.39
CA PRO A 340 33.24 2.29 -3.18
C PRO A 340 31.73 2.26 -3.45
N TYR A 341 31.03 1.31 -2.85
CA TYR A 341 29.58 1.36 -2.71
C TYR A 341 29.21 2.51 -1.76
N PRO A 342 28.24 3.37 -2.11
CA PRO A 342 27.71 4.33 -1.15
C PRO A 342 26.98 3.54 -0.05
N SER A 343 27.34 3.80 1.21
CA SER A 343 26.70 3.20 2.37
C SER A 343 25.22 3.57 2.43
N LEU A 344 24.42 2.69 3.06
CA LEU A 344 22.99 2.87 3.32
C LEU A 344 22.65 4.25 3.93
N ASP A 345 23.60 4.85 4.67
CA ASP A 345 23.47 6.17 5.28
C ASP A 345 23.35 7.33 4.27
N THR A 346 23.81 7.14 3.03
CA THR A 346 23.81 8.21 2.02
C THR A 346 22.41 8.44 1.43
N LEU A 347 21.54 7.43 1.40
CA LEU A 347 20.15 7.57 0.95
C LEU A 347 19.23 8.23 1.98
N GLN A 348 19.70 8.34 3.23
CA GLN A 348 18.98 9.02 4.31
C GLN A 348 19.10 10.56 4.22
N THR A 349 20.06 11.08 3.45
CA THR A 349 20.28 12.53 3.32
C THR A 349 19.29 13.26 2.42
N TYR A 350 18.50 12.56 1.59
CA TYR A 350 17.43 13.17 0.79
C TYR A 350 16.04 13.07 1.43
N TRP A 351 15.92 12.32 2.53
CA TRP A 351 14.68 12.09 3.28
C TRP A 351 14.93 12.25 4.77
N ASP A 352 15.29 13.48 5.17
CA ASP A 352 15.47 13.81 6.57
C ASP A 352 14.11 13.81 7.30
N LEU A 353 13.71 12.63 7.77
CA LEU A 353 12.55 12.39 8.64
C LEU A 353 12.88 12.66 10.12
N SER A 354 14.05 13.22 10.43
CA SER A 354 14.43 13.51 11.81
C SER A 354 13.54 14.57 12.48
N ASP A 355 12.88 15.43 11.70
CA ASP A 355 11.94 16.44 12.21
C ASP A 355 10.61 15.86 12.73
N LEU A 356 10.30 14.57 12.44
CA LEU A 356 9.12 13.91 13.03
C LEU A 356 9.43 13.15 14.32
N GLN A 357 10.72 12.91 14.61
CA GLN A 357 11.15 12.13 15.77
C GLN A 357 11.36 13.00 17.02
N THR A 358 11.55 14.30 16.85
CA THR A 358 11.73 15.28 17.94
C THR A 358 10.45 15.52 18.76
N ASP A 359 9.27 15.30 18.18
CA ASP A 359 8.00 15.65 18.85
C ASP A 359 7.35 14.51 19.65
N ILE A 360 7.76 13.25 19.47
CA ILE A 360 7.19 12.11 20.23
C ILE A 360 7.62 12.16 21.71
N SER A 361 8.79 12.76 22.00
CA SER A 361 9.30 12.88 23.38
C SER A 361 8.52 13.90 24.25
N ALA A 362 7.83 14.86 23.62
CA ALA A 362 7.04 15.88 24.32
C ALA A 362 5.69 15.37 24.83
N TRP A 363 5.20 14.23 24.31
CA TRP A 363 3.84 13.73 24.61
C TRP A 363 3.78 12.87 25.89
N PHE A 364 4.91 12.40 26.41
CA PHE A 364 4.96 11.51 27.58
C PHE A 364 5.31 12.19 28.92
N THR A 365 5.34 13.52 28.99
CA THR A 365 5.72 14.25 30.23
C THR A 365 4.65 15.14 30.86
N THR A 366 3.37 15.01 30.47
CA THR A 366 2.31 15.68 31.24
C THR A 366 1.04 14.83 31.36
N TYR A 367 0.76 14.47 32.62
CA TYR A 367 -0.36 13.69 33.19
C TYR A 367 -0.18 12.17 33.31
#